data_AF-A0A0F9IRC4-F1
#
_entry.id   AF-A0A0F9IRC4-F1
#
_cell.length_a   1.000
_cell.length_b   1.000
_cell.length_c   1.000
_cell.angle_alpha   90.00
_cell.angle_beta   90.00
_cell.angle_gamma   90.00
#
_symmetry.space_group_name_H-M   'P 1'
#
loop_
_entity.id
_entity.type
_entity.pdbx_description
1 polymer ?
#
loop_
_entity_poly.entity_id
_entity_poly.type
_entity_poly.pdbx_seq_one_letter_code
_entity_poly.pdbx_strand_id
1 'polypeptide(L)'
;MRVSRIYRLLRLITMLQSGRNYTADELAEELEVSRRTIFRDLNMLEMAHVPYYYDRDRGTYRINSHFFLPPMNLTLVEALTLLVAAGRARRSSVLPMARISERAAVKLESALPAPVREHVGRVLSKLVIRPGPEARHEGLDRTFDRLLSAVAEQR
;
A
#
# COMPACT_ATOMS: atom_id res chain seq x y z
N MET A 1 10.40 9.61 -28.77
CA MET A 1 10.99 10.26 -27.57
C MET A 1 11.21 9.17 -26.52
N ARG A 2 12.41 8.95 -25.95
CA ARG A 2 12.57 7.93 -24.88
C ARG A 2 11.86 8.43 -23.62
N VAL A 3 10.63 8.00 -23.43
CA VAL A 3 9.86 8.25 -22.23
C VAL A 3 10.62 7.70 -21.02
N SER A 4 10.79 8.53 -19.99
CA SER A 4 11.49 8.12 -18.76
C SER A 4 10.78 6.91 -18.16
N ARG A 5 11.54 5.96 -17.61
CA ARG A 5 10.98 4.76 -16.98
C ARG A 5 9.97 5.12 -15.88
N ILE A 6 10.22 6.19 -15.13
CA ILE A 6 9.33 6.68 -14.07
C ILE A 6 8.00 7.12 -14.67
N TYR A 7 8.02 7.92 -15.74
CA TYR A 7 6.78 8.34 -16.41
C TYR A 7 5.98 7.13 -16.89
N ARG A 8 6.64 6.14 -17.50
CA ARG A 8 5.96 4.94 -18.00
C ARG A 8 5.35 4.10 -16.86
N LEU A 9 6.05 3.94 -15.75
CA LEU A 9 5.51 3.25 -14.57
C LEU A 9 4.31 4.00 -13.98
N LEU A 10 4.37 5.32 -13.87
CA LEU A 10 3.24 6.13 -13.41
C LEU A 10 2.03 5.97 -14.35
N ARG A 11 2.25 6.03 -15.67
CA ARG A 11 1.19 5.84 -16.66
C ARG A 11 0.60 4.42 -16.59
N LEU A 12 1.43 3.40 -16.44
CA LEU A 12 0.99 2.01 -16.24
C LEU A 12 0.10 1.87 -15.00
N ILE A 13 0.50 2.48 -13.87
CA ILE A 13 -0.32 2.49 -12.64
C ILE A 13 -1.67 3.15 -12.90
N THR A 14 -1.69 4.35 -13.48
CA THR A 14 -2.93 5.08 -13.76
C THR A 14 -3.87 4.28 -14.67
N MET A 15 -3.32 3.64 -15.71
CA MET A 15 -4.11 2.77 -16.59
C MET A 15 -4.72 1.60 -15.81
N LEU A 16 -3.92 0.86 -15.05
CA LEU A 16 -4.38 -0.29 -14.30
C LEU A 16 -5.36 0.09 -13.15
N GLN A 17 -5.31 1.33 -12.65
CA GLN A 17 -6.23 1.89 -11.66
C GLN A 17 -7.57 2.39 -12.24
N SER A 18 -7.68 2.55 -13.57
CA SER A 18 -8.86 3.14 -14.22
C SER A 18 -10.15 2.30 -14.08
N GLY A 19 -10.06 1.09 -13.53
CA GLY A 19 -11.16 0.13 -13.46
C GLY A 19 -11.36 -0.68 -14.75
N ARG A 20 -10.67 -0.31 -15.84
CA ARG A 20 -10.62 -1.11 -17.08
C ARG A 20 -9.60 -2.25 -16.95
N ASN A 21 -9.91 -3.38 -17.58
CA ASN A 21 -9.00 -4.52 -17.74
C ASN A 21 -8.19 -4.35 -19.02
N TYR A 22 -6.87 -4.58 -18.96
CA TYR A 22 -5.97 -4.44 -20.11
C TYR A 22 -5.20 -5.73 -20.40
N THR A 23 -5.13 -6.16 -21.64
CA THR A 23 -4.20 -7.21 -22.08
C THR A 23 -2.76 -6.68 -22.11
N ALA A 24 -1.78 -7.60 -22.12
CA ALA A 24 -0.37 -7.20 -22.25
C ALA A 24 -0.08 -6.49 -23.59
N ASP A 25 -0.81 -6.82 -24.64
CA ASP A 25 -0.68 -6.19 -25.96
C ASP A 25 -1.26 -4.76 -25.96
N GLU A 26 -2.44 -4.54 -25.36
CA GLU A 26 -3.00 -3.19 -25.19
C GLU A 26 -2.10 -2.28 -24.33
N LEU A 27 -1.51 -2.82 -23.26
CA LEU A 27 -0.55 -2.07 -22.45
C LEU A 27 0.71 -1.70 -23.23
N ALA A 28 1.19 -2.63 -24.06
CA ALA A 28 2.37 -2.44 -24.89
C ALA A 28 2.13 -1.37 -25.97
N GLU A 29 0.95 -1.40 -26.61
CA GLU A 29 0.53 -0.43 -27.61
C GLU A 29 0.37 0.97 -27.01
N GLU A 30 -0.41 1.12 -25.94
CA GLU A 30 -0.69 2.42 -25.31
C GLU A 30 0.56 3.07 -24.70
N LEU A 31 1.51 2.26 -24.22
CA LEU A 31 2.77 2.75 -23.64
C LEU A 31 3.92 2.79 -24.65
N GLU A 32 3.67 2.45 -25.92
CA GLU A 32 4.64 2.41 -27.01
C GLU A 32 5.91 1.59 -26.67
N VAL A 33 5.74 0.42 -26.05
CA VAL A 33 6.83 -0.48 -25.65
C VAL A 33 6.54 -1.92 -26.01
N SER A 34 7.54 -2.80 -25.93
CA SER A 34 7.34 -4.24 -26.14
C SER A 34 6.63 -4.89 -24.94
N ARG A 35 5.93 -6.01 -25.19
CA ARG A 35 5.39 -6.90 -24.12
C ARG A 35 6.44 -7.28 -23.07
N ARG A 36 7.67 -7.57 -23.49
CA ARG A 36 8.79 -7.86 -22.58
C ARG A 36 9.05 -6.71 -21.60
N THR A 37 8.90 -5.46 -22.05
CA THR A 37 9.05 -4.28 -21.20
C THR A 37 7.88 -4.15 -20.24
N ILE A 38 6.64 -4.42 -20.69
CA ILE A 38 5.45 -4.46 -19.82
C ILE A 38 5.63 -5.48 -18.70
N PHE A 39 6.02 -6.72 -18.99
CA PHE A 39 6.24 -7.72 -17.94
C PHE A 39 7.32 -7.31 -16.94
N ARG A 40 8.40 -6.65 -17.41
CA ARG A 40 9.42 -6.13 -16.50
C ARG A 40 8.89 -4.99 -15.64
N ASP A 41 8.05 -4.13 -16.19
CA ASP A 41 7.45 -3.00 -15.47
C ASP A 41 6.37 -3.48 -14.48
N LEU A 42 5.58 -4.52 -14.81
CA LEU A 42 4.67 -5.21 -13.89
C LEU A 42 5.43 -5.83 -12.70
N ASN A 43 6.53 -6.54 -12.95
CA ASN A 43 7.39 -7.04 -11.86
C ASN A 43 7.94 -5.91 -10.98
N MET A 44 8.26 -4.74 -11.55
CA MET A 44 8.67 -3.58 -10.77
C MET A 44 7.55 -3.04 -9.87
N LEU A 45 6.29 -3.09 -10.31
CA LEU A 45 5.14 -2.73 -9.47
C LEU A 45 5.03 -3.67 -8.26
N GLU A 46 5.17 -4.99 -8.49
CA GLU A 46 5.13 -5.98 -7.42
C GLU A 46 6.26 -5.77 -6.40
N MET A 47 7.49 -5.52 -6.88
CA MET A 47 8.64 -5.15 -6.02
C MET A 47 8.39 -3.85 -5.24
N ALA A 48 7.62 -2.91 -5.80
CA ALA A 48 7.21 -1.69 -5.12
C ALA A 48 6.01 -1.88 -4.18
N HIS A 49 5.54 -3.11 -3.99
CA HIS A 49 4.33 -3.46 -3.24
C HIS A 49 3.06 -2.82 -3.79
N VAL A 50 2.97 -2.66 -5.11
CA VAL A 50 1.75 -2.30 -5.84
C VAL A 50 1.21 -3.58 -6.49
N PRO A 51 0.22 -4.24 -5.88
CA PRO A 51 -0.31 -5.49 -6.41
C PRO A 51 -1.16 -5.20 -7.65
N TYR A 52 -0.91 -5.96 -8.70
CA TYR A 52 -1.79 -6.09 -9.84
C TYR A 52 -2.40 -7.49 -9.82
N TYR A 53 -3.62 -7.60 -10.34
CA TYR A 53 -4.33 -8.85 -10.56
C TYR A 53 -4.23 -9.23 -12.04
N TYR A 54 -3.94 -10.50 -12.29
CA TYR A 54 -4.03 -11.10 -13.61
C TYR A 54 -5.25 -12.02 -13.68
N ASP A 55 -6.21 -11.64 -14.52
CA ASP A 55 -7.36 -12.47 -14.86
C ASP A 55 -6.91 -13.53 -15.87
N ARG A 56 -6.82 -14.79 -15.43
CA ARG A 56 -6.38 -15.90 -16.28
C ARG A 56 -7.35 -16.20 -17.43
N ASP A 57 -8.65 -16.09 -17.19
CA ASP A 57 -9.66 -16.43 -18.19
C ASP A 57 -9.72 -15.38 -19.30
N ARG A 58 -9.49 -14.11 -18.93
CA ARG A 58 -9.53 -12.98 -19.86
C ARG A 58 -8.16 -12.59 -20.40
N GLY A 59 -7.08 -13.07 -19.79
CA GLY A 59 -5.71 -12.68 -20.14
C GLY A 59 -5.41 -11.20 -19.87
N THR A 60 -6.05 -10.61 -18.86
CA THR A 60 -6.00 -9.16 -18.60
C THR A 60 -5.40 -8.82 -17.24
N TYR A 61 -4.88 -7.61 -17.13
CA TYR A 61 -4.24 -7.02 -15.96
C TYR A 61 -5.09 -5.84 -15.45
N ARG A 62 -5.21 -5.72 -14.13
CA ARG A 62 -5.81 -4.58 -13.43
C ARG A 62 -5.14 -4.38 -12.07
N ILE A 63 -5.20 -3.18 -11.50
CA ILE A 63 -4.99 -3.00 -10.05
C ILE A 63 -6.36 -3.15 -9.37
N ASN A 64 -6.42 -3.84 -8.24
CA ASN A 64 -7.69 -3.96 -7.52
C ASN A 64 -8.17 -2.56 -7.10
N SER A 65 -9.40 -2.20 -7.48
CA SER A 65 -10.02 -0.92 -7.14
C SER A 65 -10.11 -0.65 -5.63
N HIS A 66 -9.98 -1.69 -4.81
CA HIS A 66 -9.98 -1.62 -3.34
C HIS A 66 -8.57 -1.61 -2.73
N PHE A 67 -7.50 -1.66 -3.56
CA PHE A 67 -6.13 -1.64 -3.03
C PHE A 67 -5.75 -0.29 -2.42
N PHE A 68 -6.23 0.80 -3.02
CA PHE A 68 -6.14 2.13 -2.43
C PHE A 68 -7.48 2.46 -1.78
N LEU A 69 -7.43 2.95 -0.54
CA LEU A 69 -8.62 3.52 0.07
C LEU A 69 -8.99 4.80 -0.72
N PRO A 70 -10.29 5.04 -0.99
CA PRO A 70 -10.73 6.33 -1.52
C PRO A 70 -10.33 7.45 -0.56
N PRO A 71 -10.34 8.74 -0.99
CA PRO A 71 -10.11 9.85 -0.08
C PRO A 71 -11.01 9.74 1.16
N MET A 72 -10.38 9.58 2.33
CA MET A 72 -11.09 9.39 3.59
C MET A 72 -11.27 10.72 4.31
N ASN A 73 -12.51 11.04 4.66
CA ASN A 73 -12.82 12.17 5.53
C ASN A 73 -12.61 11.75 6.99
N LEU A 74 -11.35 11.69 7.41
CA LEU A 74 -11.01 11.47 8.81
C LEU A 74 -11.14 12.77 9.61
N THR A 75 -11.84 12.71 10.73
CA THR A 75 -11.79 13.76 11.74
C THR A 75 -10.43 13.79 12.43
N LEU A 76 -10.11 14.91 13.08
CA LEU A 76 -8.86 15.06 13.85
C LEU A 76 -8.69 13.96 14.91
N VAL A 77 -9.77 13.63 15.61
CA VAL A 77 -9.75 12.62 16.69
C VAL A 77 -9.56 11.22 16.14
N GLU A 78 -10.19 10.88 15.00
CA GLU A 78 -9.98 9.59 14.33
C GLU A 78 -8.54 9.45 13.83
N ALA A 79 -7.99 10.50 13.21
CA ALA A 79 -6.60 10.48 12.76
C ALA A 79 -5.61 10.32 13.94
N LEU A 80 -5.82 11.05 15.04
CA LEU A 80 -5.03 10.90 16.27
C LEU A 80 -5.11 9.48 16.82
N THR A 81 -6.31 8.91 16.90
CA THR A 81 -6.54 7.56 17.40
C THR A 81 -5.80 6.51 16.56
N LEU A 82 -5.85 6.64 15.24
CA LEU A 82 -5.14 5.77 14.31
C LEU A 82 -3.62 5.91 14.43
N LEU A 83 -3.09 7.12 14.60
CA LEU A 83 -1.65 7.36 14.78
C LEU A 83 -1.13 6.79 16.11
N VAL A 84 -1.89 6.93 17.19
CA VAL A 84 -1.59 6.30 18.48
C VAL A 84 -1.59 4.78 18.34
N ALA A 85 -2.59 4.21 17.68
CA ALA A 85 -2.68 2.76 17.43
C ALA A 85 -1.52 2.24 16.58
N ALA A 86 -1.14 2.97 15.52
CA ALA A 86 0.00 2.65 14.67
C ALA A 86 1.33 2.71 15.44
N GLY A 87 1.50 3.71 16.32
CA GLY A 87 2.65 3.81 17.22
C GLY A 87 2.75 2.65 18.20
N ARG A 88 1.61 2.12 18.67
CA ARG A 88 1.55 0.91 19.51
C ARG A 88 1.93 -0.35 18.73
N ALA A 89 1.40 -0.50 17.52
CA ALA A 89 1.72 -1.64 16.65
C ALA A 89 3.21 -1.69 16.27
N ARG A 90 3.86 -0.53 16.07
CA ARG A 90 5.33 -0.46 15.84
C ARG A 90 6.16 -1.01 17.02
N ARG A 91 5.68 -0.86 18.25
CA ARG A 91 6.36 -1.32 19.47
C ARG A 91 5.93 -2.72 19.93
N SER A 92 4.88 -3.26 19.34
CA SER A 92 4.38 -4.60 19.64
C SER A 92 5.26 -5.63 18.94
N SER A 93 5.68 -6.66 19.67
CA SER A 93 6.38 -7.81 19.10
C SER A 93 5.43 -8.94 18.70
N VAL A 94 4.13 -8.73 18.88
CA VAL A 94 3.05 -9.72 18.67
C VAL A 94 2.26 -9.42 17.41
N LEU A 95 2.14 -8.15 17.03
CA LEU A 95 1.42 -7.77 15.83
C LEU A 95 2.35 -7.84 14.61
N PRO A 96 2.01 -8.64 13.58
CA PRO A 96 2.79 -8.78 12.34
C PRO A 96 2.76 -7.55 11.42
N MET A 97 2.64 -6.36 11.99
CA MET A 97 2.25 -5.13 11.32
C MET A 97 3.22 -3.99 11.58
N ALA A 98 4.29 -4.16 12.36
CA ALA A 98 5.14 -3.05 12.79
C ALA A 98 5.60 -2.16 11.61
N ARG A 99 6.09 -2.77 10.52
CA ARG A 99 6.51 -2.05 9.30
C ARG A 99 5.34 -1.44 8.51
N ILE A 100 4.20 -2.14 8.45
CA ILE A 100 3.00 -1.66 7.74
C ILE A 100 2.37 -0.48 8.50
N SER A 101 2.30 -0.57 9.83
CA SER A 101 1.83 0.49 10.72
C SER A 101 2.72 1.72 10.66
N GLU A 102 4.04 1.56 10.58
CA GLU A 102 4.96 2.68 10.37
C GLU A 102 4.69 3.41 9.05
N ARG A 103 4.59 2.67 7.94
CA ARG A 103 4.26 3.25 6.62
C ARG A 103 2.88 3.91 6.62
N ALA A 104 1.90 3.33 7.29
CA ALA A 104 0.56 3.89 7.41
C ALA A 104 0.56 5.19 8.22
N ALA A 105 1.31 5.24 9.34
CA ALA A 105 1.44 6.44 10.15
C ALA A 105 2.05 7.60 9.36
N VAL A 106 3.12 7.35 8.61
CA VAL A 106 3.75 8.36 7.73
C VAL A 106 2.76 8.91 6.71
N LYS A 107 1.99 8.03 6.04
CA LYS A 107 0.97 8.46 5.07
C LYS A 107 -0.11 9.30 5.73
N LEU A 108 -0.60 8.88 6.88
CA LEU A 108 -1.65 9.60 7.61
C LEU A 108 -1.14 10.96 8.09
N GLU A 109 0.04 11.05 8.70
CA GLU A 109 0.66 12.32 9.10
C GLU A 109 0.90 13.26 7.91
N SER A 110 1.30 12.72 6.75
CA SER A 110 1.52 13.52 5.54
C SER A 110 0.21 14.13 4.99
N ALA A 111 -0.92 13.45 5.19
CA ALA A 111 -2.24 13.90 4.74
C ALA A 111 -2.87 14.96 5.68
N LEU A 112 -2.33 15.15 6.89
CA LEU A 112 -2.86 16.14 7.84
C LEU A 112 -2.46 17.58 7.45
N PRO A 113 -3.36 18.56 7.66
CA PRO A 113 -3.01 19.98 7.59
C PRO A 113 -1.85 20.32 8.54
N ALA A 114 -0.98 21.27 8.17
CA ALA A 114 0.21 21.60 8.94
C ALA A 114 -0.05 21.91 10.44
N PRO A 115 -1.07 22.71 10.82
CA PRO A 115 -1.34 22.99 12.24
C PRO A 115 -1.74 21.73 13.03
N VAL A 116 -2.47 20.83 12.37
CA VAL A 116 -2.93 19.57 12.96
C VAL A 116 -1.75 18.63 13.18
N ARG A 117 -0.89 18.48 12.16
CA ARG A 117 0.33 17.66 12.24
C ARG A 117 1.25 18.09 13.37
N GLU A 118 1.45 19.40 13.55
CA GLU A 118 2.25 19.94 14.66
C GLU A 118 1.64 19.61 16.03
N HIS A 119 0.32 19.80 16.18
CA HIS A 119 -0.40 19.45 17.41
C HIS A 119 -0.27 17.95 17.73
N VAL A 120 -0.47 17.09 16.74
CA VAL A 120 -0.33 15.63 16.86
C VAL A 120 1.09 15.24 17.28
N GLY A 121 2.11 15.80 16.63
CA GLY A 121 3.51 15.53 16.98
C GLY A 121 3.86 15.88 18.43
N ARG A 122 3.31 17.00 18.94
CA ARG A 122 3.46 17.39 20.35
C ARG A 122 2.74 16.46 21.33
N VAL A 123 1.59 15.92 20.96
CA VAL A 123 0.85 14.96 21.80
C VAL A 123 1.57 13.61 21.83
N LEU A 124 1.93 13.08 20.65
CA LEU A 124 2.58 11.78 20.53
C LEU A 124 3.96 11.74 21.20
N SER A 125 4.72 12.84 21.20
CA SER A 125 6.03 12.89 21.88
C SER A 125 5.94 12.78 23.40
N LYS A 126 4.79 13.12 23.99
CA LYS A 126 4.53 13.01 25.44
C LYS A 126 3.87 11.69 25.83
N LEU A 127 3.43 10.88 24.87
CA LEU A 127 2.60 9.72 25.11
C LEU A 127 3.43 8.44 25.07
N VAL A 128 3.65 7.82 26.22
CA VAL A 128 4.35 6.54 26.34
C VAL A 128 3.33 5.43 26.58
N ILE A 129 3.01 4.67 25.53
CA ILE A 129 2.23 3.44 25.68
C ILE A 129 3.20 2.29 25.93
N ARG A 130 3.03 1.62 27.07
CA ARG A 130 3.69 0.36 27.40
C ARG A 130 2.74 -0.79 27.04
N PRO A 131 3.04 -1.59 26.01
CA PRO A 131 2.29 -2.82 25.79
C PRO A 131 2.48 -3.75 27.00
N GLY A 132 1.45 -4.53 27.32
CA GLY A 132 1.53 -5.58 28.35
C GLY A 132 2.48 -6.71 27.94
N PRO A 133 2.67 -7.73 28.81
CA PRO A 133 3.45 -8.91 28.45
C PRO A 133 2.85 -9.57 27.20
N GLU A 134 3.70 -9.69 26.19
CA GLU A 134 3.32 -9.98 24.82
C GLU A 134 4.11 -11.24 24.39
N ALA A 135 3.41 -12.32 24.03
CA ALA A 135 4.05 -13.58 23.62
C ALA A 135 4.72 -13.41 22.26
N ARG A 136 6.05 -13.32 22.21
CA ARG A 136 6.78 -13.21 20.94
C ARG A 136 6.47 -14.43 20.06
N HIS A 137 6.02 -14.16 18.84
CA HIS A 137 5.84 -15.19 17.82
C HIS A 137 6.75 -14.85 16.64
N GLU A 138 7.85 -15.59 16.52
CA GLU A 138 8.74 -15.45 15.36
C GLU A 138 8.02 -15.85 14.07
N GLY A 139 8.16 -15.03 13.03
CA GLY A 139 7.65 -15.33 11.69
C GLY A 139 6.18 -14.99 11.42
N LEU A 140 5.44 -14.42 12.39
CA LEU A 140 4.05 -13.99 12.17
C LEU A 140 3.91 -13.00 11.00
N ASP A 141 4.88 -12.12 10.76
CA ASP A 141 4.86 -11.16 9.64
C ASP A 141 4.63 -11.86 8.29
N ARG A 142 5.40 -12.92 8.02
CA ARG A 142 5.29 -13.66 6.76
C ARG A 142 3.98 -14.41 6.64
N THR A 143 3.51 -14.98 7.74
CA THR A 143 2.24 -15.72 7.79
C THR A 143 1.06 -14.77 7.57
N PHE A 144 1.11 -13.59 8.19
CA PHE A 144 0.08 -12.58 8.04
C PHE A 144 0.05 -11.98 6.64
N ASP A 145 1.21 -11.68 6.06
CA ASP A 145 1.30 -11.24 4.65
C ASP A 145 0.69 -12.29 3.71
N ARG A 146 0.98 -13.58 3.94
CA ARG A 146 0.36 -14.68 3.18
C ARG A 146 -1.16 -14.76 3.36
N LEU A 147 -1.65 -14.60 4.59
CA LEU A 147 -3.09 -14.62 4.88
C LEU A 147 -3.80 -13.44 4.22
N LEU A 148 -3.22 -12.24 4.28
CA LEU A 148 -3.75 -11.06 3.61
C LEU A 148 -3.81 -11.24 2.09
N SER A 149 -2.76 -11.79 1.49
CA SER A 149 -2.75 -12.11 0.06
C SER A 149 -3.82 -13.13 -0.29
N ALA A 150 -3.98 -14.20 0.49
CA ALA A 150 -5.01 -15.22 0.25
C ALA A 150 -6.43 -14.65 0.34
N VAL A 151 -6.72 -13.84 1.38
CA VAL A 151 -8.02 -13.17 1.55
C VAL A 151 -8.30 -12.20 0.40
N ALA A 152 -7.28 -11.44 -0.05
CA ALA A 152 -7.42 -10.52 -1.17
C ALA A 152 -7.63 -11.25 -2.52
N GLU A 153 -7.19 -12.50 -2.64
CA GLU A 153 -7.35 -13.37 -3.80
C GLU A 153 -8.68 -14.17 -3.81
N GLN A 154 -9.54 -14.03 -2.78
CA GLN A 154 -10.72 -14.89 -2.57
C GLN A 154 -10.40 -16.39 -2.61
N ARG A 155 -9.31 -16.81 -1.94
CA ARG A 155 -8.99 -18.22 -1.68
C ARG A 155 -9.15 -18.56 -0.21
#